data_AF-A0A1Y1Q9R7-F1
#
_entry.id   AF-A0A1Y1Q9R7-F1
#
_cell.length_a   1.000
_cell.length_b   1.000
_cell.length_c   1.000
_cell.angle_alpha   90.00
_cell.angle_beta   90.00
_cell.angle_gamma   90.00
#
_symmetry.space_group_name_H-M   'P 1'
#
loop_
_entity.id
_entity.type
_entity.pdbx_description
1 polymer ?
#
loop_
_entity_poly.entity_id
_entity_poly.type
_entity_poly.pdbx_seq_one_letter_code
_entity_poly.pdbx_strand_id
1 'polypeptide(L)'
;MAIAQTLADNDPSNAGWQRDLSVSLNKIGDILTAQGKLDDAKAVFEKSRDIAQTLADNDPSNAEWQTDVVVSHVKLLGIAQQQDNTKAARTHGEKALAILKPLAEQGLLHEPQQQWIGIIEKALKALE
;
A
#
# COMPACT_ATOMS: atom_id res chain seq x y z
N MET A 1 12.59 1.30 14.15
CA MET A 1 12.94 1.57 12.74
C MET A 1 14.34 1.17 12.38
N ALA A 2 15.37 1.57 13.14
CA ALA A 2 16.77 1.32 12.77
C ALA A 2 17.06 -0.16 12.43
N ILE A 3 16.57 -1.11 13.24
CA ILE A 3 16.88 -2.53 13.03
C ILE A 3 16.27 -3.09 11.74
N ALA A 4 14.99 -2.82 11.45
CA ALA A 4 14.34 -3.32 10.23
C ALA A 4 14.95 -2.72 8.96
N GLN A 5 15.27 -1.42 8.97
CA GLN A 5 15.95 -0.76 7.86
C GLN A 5 17.36 -1.33 7.65
N THR A 6 18.14 -1.44 8.73
CA THR A 6 19.51 -1.98 8.66
C THR A 6 19.52 -3.45 8.20
N LEU A 7 18.57 -4.29 8.62
CA LEU A 7 18.48 -5.67 8.15
C LEU A 7 18.13 -5.73 6.65
N ALA A 8 17.13 -4.97 6.22
CA ALA A 8 16.72 -4.89 4.82
C ALA A 8 17.84 -4.34 3.91
N ASP A 9 18.59 -3.33 4.36
CA ASP A 9 19.70 -2.75 3.61
C ASP A 9 20.91 -3.71 3.52
N ASN A 10 21.14 -4.52 4.56
CA ASN A 10 22.24 -5.49 4.60
C ASN A 10 21.97 -6.75 3.78
N ASP A 11 20.71 -7.14 3.62
CA ASP A 11 20.32 -8.24 2.72
C ASP A 11 19.08 -7.86 1.89
N PRO A 12 19.29 -7.14 0.78
CA PRO A 12 18.21 -6.75 -0.14
C PRO A 12 17.48 -7.94 -0.76
N SER A 13 18.09 -9.13 -0.75
CA SER A 13 17.50 -10.35 -1.31
C SER A 13 16.54 -11.06 -0.34
N ASN A 14 16.57 -10.69 0.95
CA ASN A 14 15.69 -11.27 1.95
C ASN A 14 14.29 -10.63 1.89
N ALA A 15 13.40 -11.27 1.13
CA ALA A 15 12.03 -10.83 0.94
C ALA A 15 11.25 -10.64 2.26
N GLY A 16 11.55 -11.43 3.30
CA GLY A 16 10.91 -11.31 4.61
C GLY A 16 11.27 -9.99 5.30
N TRP A 17 12.56 -9.63 5.33
CA TRP A 17 13.00 -8.36 5.93
C TRP A 17 12.53 -7.14 5.17
N GLN A 18 12.48 -7.23 3.83
CA GLN A 18 11.91 -6.20 2.99
C GLN A 18 10.42 -5.99 3.31
N ARG A 19 9.65 -7.07 3.46
CA ARG A 19 8.23 -6.99 3.85
C ARG A 19 8.05 -6.39 5.24
N ASP A 20 8.85 -6.81 6.22
CA ASP A 20 8.83 -6.25 7.58
C ASP A 20 9.16 -4.76 7.60
N LEU A 21 10.10 -4.32 6.75
CA LEU A 21 10.41 -2.91 6.57
C LEU A 21 9.21 -2.16 5.97
N SER A 22 8.59 -2.69 4.92
CA SER A 22 7.39 -2.10 4.31
C SER A 22 6.24 -1.94 5.33
N VAL A 23 5.93 -2.98 6.10
CA VAL A 23 4.89 -2.92 7.15
C VAL A 23 5.25 -1.89 8.22
N SER A 24 6.52 -1.81 8.61
CA SER A 24 6.99 -0.81 9.56
C SER A 24 6.77 0.61 9.03
N LEU A 25 7.14 0.87 7.78
CA LEU A 25 6.91 2.15 7.09
C LEU A 25 5.42 2.51 7.06
N ASN A 26 4.53 1.57 6.76
CA ASN A 26 3.09 1.82 6.81
C ASN A 26 2.61 2.29 8.21
N LYS A 27 3.08 1.66 9.29
CA LYS A 27 2.74 2.08 10.66
C LYS A 27 3.23 3.49 10.98
N ILE A 28 4.37 3.88 10.42
CA ILE A 28 4.95 5.22 10.62
C ILE A 28 4.17 6.26 9.83
N GLY A 29 3.82 5.94 8.59
CA GLY A 29 2.92 6.76 7.79
C GLY A 29 1.62 7.03 8.53
N ASP A 30 1.00 5.99 9.14
CA ASP A 30 -0.22 6.15 9.94
C ASP A 30 -0.04 7.11 11.13
N ILE A 31 1.09 7.02 11.84
CA ILE A 31 1.42 7.94 12.94
C ILE A 31 1.60 9.37 12.41
N LEU A 32 2.29 9.55 11.28
CA LEU A 32 2.51 10.87 10.67
C LEU A 32 1.19 11.48 10.18
N THR A 33 0.30 10.67 9.59
CA THR A 33 -1.07 11.08 9.22
C THR A 33 -1.84 11.56 10.44
N ALA A 34 -1.81 10.81 11.54
CA ALA A 34 -2.48 11.20 12.78
C ALA A 34 -1.90 12.50 13.38
N GLN A 35 -0.64 12.81 13.12
CA GLN A 35 0.01 14.08 13.49
C GLN A 35 -0.26 15.23 12.50
N GLY A 36 -0.99 14.99 11.41
CA GLY A 36 -1.24 15.97 10.35
C GLY A 36 -0.02 16.25 9.45
N LYS A 37 1.05 15.46 9.56
CA LYS A 37 2.27 15.60 8.75
C LYS A 37 2.11 14.84 7.43
N LEU A 38 1.21 15.34 6.58
CA LEU A 38 0.74 14.61 5.40
C LEU A 38 1.85 14.37 4.36
N ASP A 39 2.76 15.34 4.17
CA ASP A 39 3.86 15.18 3.21
C ASP A 39 4.90 14.15 3.69
N ASP A 40 5.21 14.14 4.99
CA ASP A 40 6.08 13.12 5.58
C ASP A 40 5.42 11.73 5.50
N ALA A 41 4.12 11.66 5.83
CA ALA A 41 3.36 10.41 5.73
C ALA A 41 3.37 9.87 4.30
N LYS A 42 3.13 10.75 3.31
CA LYS A 42 3.20 10.40 1.89
C LYS A 42 4.55 9.81 1.52
N ALA A 43 5.65 10.47 1.87
CA ALA A 43 7.00 10.01 1.55
C ALA A 43 7.29 8.63 2.15
N VAL A 44 6.82 8.36 3.37
CA VAL A 44 6.97 7.06 4.02
C VAL A 44 6.11 5.99 3.35
N PHE A 45 4.86 6.29 3.01
CA PHE A 45 3.98 5.35 2.28
C PHE A 45 4.48 5.06 0.87
N GLU A 46 5.09 6.03 0.17
CA GLU A 46 5.71 5.80 -1.14
C GLU A 46 6.89 4.82 -1.05
N LYS A 47 7.73 4.95 -0.03
CA LYS A 47 8.80 3.97 0.23
C LYS A 47 8.26 2.57 0.54
N SER A 48 7.21 2.47 1.36
CA SER A 48 6.55 1.19 1.64
C SER A 48 6.00 0.56 0.35
N ARG A 49 5.32 1.36 -0.49
CA ARG A 49 4.82 0.93 -1.80
C ARG A 49 5.94 0.38 -2.67
N ASP A 50 7.08 1.06 -2.78
CA ASP A 50 8.17 0.64 -3.67
C ASP A 50 8.78 -0.70 -3.26
N ILE A 51 8.90 -0.93 -1.95
CA ILE A 51 9.36 -2.22 -1.42
C ILE A 51 8.31 -3.30 -1.68
N ALA A 52 7.04 -3.04 -1.35
CA ALA A 52 5.96 -4.01 -1.58
C ALA A 52 5.81 -4.35 -3.08
N GLN A 53 5.96 -3.37 -3.96
CA GLN A 53 5.87 -3.55 -5.41
C GLN A 53 7.03 -4.43 -5.90
N THR A 54 8.25 -4.16 -5.44
CA THR A 54 9.42 -4.99 -5.78
C THR A 54 9.21 -6.44 -5.37
N LEU A 55 8.64 -6.69 -4.18
CA LEU A 55 8.31 -8.04 -3.73
C LEU A 55 7.23 -8.67 -4.63
N ALA A 56 6.12 -7.97 -4.87
CA ALA A 56 5.03 -8.45 -5.71
C ALA A 56 5.46 -8.73 -7.16
N ASP A 57 6.40 -7.96 -7.71
CA ASP A 57 6.96 -8.18 -9.04
C ASP A 57 7.88 -9.41 -9.09
N ASN A 58 8.59 -9.70 -7.99
CA ASN A 58 9.46 -10.88 -7.86
C ASN A 58 8.68 -12.19 -7.72
N ASP A 59 7.50 -12.16 -7.07
CA ASP A 59 6.59 -13.30 -7.01
C ASP A 59 5.13 -12.86 -7.24
N PRO A 60 4.70 -12.77 -8.51
CA PRO A 60 3.35 -12.33 -8.85
C PRO A 60 2.24 -13.24 -8.33
N SER A 61 2.56 -14.50 -8.02
CA SER A 61 1.60 -15.49 -7.53
C SER A 61 1.34 -15.36 -6.04
N ASN A 62 2.19 -14.62 -5.33
CA ASN A 62 2.06 -14.40 -3.90
C ASN A 62 1.00 -13.33 -3.60
N ALA A 63 -0.23 -13.78 -3.35
CA ALA A 63 -1.36 -12.91 -3.04
C ALA A 63 -1.08 -11.99 -1.83
N GLU A 64 -0.31 -12.45 -0.85
CA GLU A 64 0.03 -11.67 0.34
C GLU A 64 0.85 -10.42 -0.04
N TRP A 65 1.81 -10.58 -0.96
CA TRP A 65 2.66 -9.49 -1.43
C TRP A 65 1.89 -8.52 -2.33
N GLN A 66 1.01 -9.05 -3.18
CA GLN A 66 0.09 -8.22 -3.97
C GLN A 66 -0.83 -7.38 -3.07
N THR A 67 -1.36 -7.95 -1.99
CA THR A 67 -2.22 -7.20 -1.05
C THR A 67 -1.46 -6.14 -0.25
N ASP A 68 -0.15 -6.28 -0.01
CA ASP A 68 0.65 -5.24 0.63
C ASP A 68 0.84 -3.99 -0.25
N VAL A 69 0.96 -4.19 -1.56
CA VAL A 69 0.96 -3.09 -2.53
C VAL A 69 -0.36 -2.33 -2.46
N VAL A 70 -1.48 -3.07 -2.40
CA VAL A 70 -2.82 -2.49 -2.25
C VAL A 70 -2.94 -1.67 -0.97
N VAL A 71 -2.49 -2.18 0.17
CA VAL A 71 -2.51 -1.44 1.45
C VAL A 71 -1.80 -0.10 1.29
N SER A 72 -0.60 -0.10 0.72
CA SER A 72 0.19 1.12 0.52
C SER A 72 -0.52 2.12 -0.41
N HIS A 73 -1.17 1.63 -1.47
CA HIS A 73 -1.98 2.48 -2.35
C HIS A 73 -3.23 3.05 -1.68
N VAL A 74 -3.93 2.28 -0.83
CA VAL A 74 -5.09 2.78 -0.07
C VAL A 74 -4.66 3.88 0.91
N LYS A 75 -3.51 3.73 1.56
CA LYS A 75 -2.96 4.78 2.43
C LYS A 75 -2.63 6.06 1.66
N LEU A 76 -1.99 5.93 0.49
CA LEU A 76 -1.69 7.07 -0.39
C LEU A 76 -2.95 7.73 -0.97
N LEU A 77 -4.00 6.95 -1.25
CA LEU A 77 -5.31 7.47 -1.61
C LEU A 77 -5.87 8.35 -0.49
N GLY A 78 -5.81 7.88 0.77
CA GLY A 78 -6.28 8.64 1.93
C GLY A 78 -5.51 9.94 2.14
N ILE A 79 -4.18 9.91 1.99
CA ILE A 79 -3.34 11.13 2.02
C ILE A 79 -3.73 12.09 0.91
N ALA A 80 -3.89 11.60 -0.32
CA ALA A 80 -4.25 12.44 -1.46
C ALA A 80 -5.64 13.08 -1.29
N GLN A 81 -6.59 12.38 -0.67
CA GLN A 81 -7.90 12.95 -0.29
C GLN A 81 -7.76 14.07 0.73
N GLN A 82 -6.93 13.90 1.76
CA GLN A 82 -6.69 14.94 2.76
C GLN A 82 -5.94 16.16 2.22
N GLN A 83 -5.23 16.01 1.10
CA GLN A 83 -4.54 17.08 0.38
C GLN A 83 -5.39 17.67 -0.76
N ASP A 84 -6.67 17.31 -0.87
CA ASP A 84 -7.58 17.70 -1.98
C ASP A 84 -7.00 17.39 -3.38
N ASN A 85 -6.11 16.40 -3.47
CA ASN A 85 -5.46 15.98 -4.70
C ASN A 85 -6.25 14.83 -5.36
N THR A 86 -7.39 15.18 -5.94
CA THR A 86 -8.33 14.25 -6.59
C THR A 86 -7.64 13.38 -7.65
N LYS A 87 -6.70 13.95 -8.42
CA LYS A 87 -5.96 13.21 -9.45
C LYS A 87 -5.09 12.10 -8.85
N ALA A 88 -4.34 12.40 -7.79
CA ALA A 88 -3.51 11.40 -7.12
C ALA A 88 -4.38 10.36 -6.39
N ALA A 89 -5.45 10.79 -5.72
CA ALA A 89 -6.38 9.89 -5.05
C ALA A 89 -7.00 8.88 -6.03
N ARG A 90 -7.47 9.37 -7.19
CA ARG A 90 -8.00 8.51 -8.26
C ARG A 90 -6.96 7.51 -8.76
N THR A 91 -5.75 7.99 -9.07
CA THR A 91 -4.65 7.14 -9.54
C THR A 91 -4.34 6.00 -8.57
N HIS A 92 -4.28 6.29 -7.26
CA HIS A 92 -3.99 5.28 -6.26
C HIS A 92 -5.14 4.27 -6.08
N GLY A 93 -6.39 4.72 -6.12
CA GLY A 93 -7.55 3.84 -6.04
C GLY A 93 -7.67 2.92 -7.26
N GLU A 94 -7.44 3.45 -8.47
CA GLU A 94 -7.43 2.65 -9.69
C GLU A 94 -6.34 1.57 -9.67
N LYS A 95 -5.12 1.92 -9.23
CA LYS A 95 -4.03 0.94 -9.06
C LYS A 95 -4.37 -0.15 -8.04
N ALA A 96 -4.96 0.23 -6.91
CA ALA A 96 -5.38 -0.74 -5.90
C ALA A 96 -6.44 -1.72 -6.44
N LEU A 97 -7.42 -1.22 -7.21
CA LEU A 97 -8.45 -2.06 -7.84
C LEU A 97 -7.89 -2.96 -8.94
N ALA A 98 -6.92 -2.48 -9.71
CA ALA A 98 -6.27 -3.27 -10.76
C ALA A 98 -5.56 -4.52 -10.22
N ILE A 99 -5.11 -4.47 -8.96
CA ILE A 99 -4.52 -5.63 -8.26
C ILE A 99 -5.60 -6.47 -7.57
N LEU A 100 -6.56 -5.84 -6.87
CA LEU A 100 -7.57 -6.58 -6.12
C LEU A 100 -8.56 -7.37 -6.98
N LYS A 101 -8.98 -6.83 -8.12
CA LYS A 101 -9.96 -7.49 -9.01
C LYS A 101 -9.48 -8.87 -9.50
N PRO A 102 -8.28 -9.02 -10.09
CA PRO A 102 -7.81 -10.33 -10.53
C PRO A 102 -7.56 -11.29 -9.34
N LEU A 103 -7.13 -10.82 -8.17
CA LEU A 103 -6.98 -11.66 -6.98
C LEU A 103 -8.33 -12.19 -6.48
N ALA A 104 -9.38 -11.36 -6.53
CA ALA A 104 -10.73 -11.75 -6.14
C ALA A 104 -11.29 -12.83 -7.10
N GLU A 105 -11.09 -12.65 -8.40
CA GLU A 105 -11.52 -13.62 -9.43
C GLU A 105 -10.82 -14.97 -9.28
N GLN A 106 -9.57 -14.97 -8.83
CA GLN A 106 -8.80 -16.19 -8.55
C GLN A 106 -9.13 -16.83 -7.19
N GLY A 107 -10.02 -16.22 -6.39
CA GLY A 107 -10.35 -16.70 -5.05
C GLY A 107 -9.20 -16.60 -4.05
N LEU A 108 -8.19 -15.76 -4.34
CA LEU A 108 -6.99 -15.58 -3.52
C LEU A 108 -7.18 -14.52 -2.42
N LEU A 109 -8.32 -13.84 -2.39
CA LEU A 109 -8.67 -12.87 -1.35
C LEU A 109 -9.54 -13.51 -0.26
N HIS A 110 -9.16 -13.28 0.99
CA HIS A 110 -9.98 -13.62 2.14
C HIS A 110 -11.11 -12.59 2.37
N GLU A 111 -12.17 -12.96 3.10
CA GLU A 111 -13.39 -12.15 3.28
C GLU A 111 -13.14 -10.65 3.61
N PRO A 112 -12.21 -10.27 4.52
CA PRO A 112 -11.96 -8.86 4.80
C PRO A 112 -11.36 -8.10 3.60
N GLN A 113 -10.55 -8.76 2.78
CA GLN A 113 -9.90 -8.16 1.60
C GLN A 113 -10.89 -7.99 0.44
N GLN A 114 -11.89 -8.86 0.33
CA GLN A 114 -12.95 -8.73 -0.67
C GLN A 114 -13.74 -7.42 -0.49
N GLN A 115 -13.93 -6.99 0.76
CA GLN A 115 -14.60 -5.71 1.07
C GLN A 115 -13.79 -4.49 0.62
N TRP A 116 -12.47 -4.60 0.47
CA TRP A 116 -11.63 -3.47 0.06
C TRP A 116 -12.01 -2.94 -1.31
N ILE A 117 -12.42 -3.81 -2.23
CA ILE A 117 -12.89 -3.43 -3.57
C ILE A 117 -14.04 -2.43 -3.46
N GLY A 118 -15.08 -2.76 -2.70
CA GLY A 118 -16.24 -1.89 -2.52
C GLY A 118 -15.91 -0.58 -1.80
N ILE A 119 -14.98 -0.61 -0.83
CA ILE A 119 -14.52 0.60 -0.13
C ILE A 119 -13.81 1.54 -1.11
N ILE A 120 -12.90 1.02 -1.93
CA ILE A 120 -12.12 1.81 -2.88
C ILE A 120 -13.03 2.35 -4.00
N GLU A 121 -13.94 1.54 -4.54
CA GLU A 121 -14.90 1.99 -5.55
C GLU A 121 -15.82 3.10 -5.02
N LYS A 122 -16.26 3.00 -3.76
CA LYS A 122 -17.02 4.08 -3.11
C LYS A 122 -16.17 5.34 -2.95
N ALA A 123 -14.91 5.20 -2.55
CA ALA A 123 -14.00 6.34 -2.43
C ALA A 123 -13.76 7.01 -3.79
N LEU A 124 -13.59 6.25 -4.87
CA LEU A 124 -13.41 6.78 -6.23
C LEU A 124 -14.65 7.55 -6.73
N LYS A 125 -15.86 7.04 -6.46
CA LYS A 125 -17.10 7.76 -6.80
C LYS A 125 -17.28 9.08 -6.05
N ALA A 126 -16.73 9.18 -4.84
CA ALA A 126 -16.75 10.42 -4.06
C ALA A 126 -15.75 11.48 -4.55
N LEU A 127 -14.87 11.13 -5.51
CA LEU A 127 -13.91 12.02 -6.14
C LEU A 127 -14.44 12.63 -7.46
N GLU A 128 -15.65 12.27 -7.87
CA GLU A 128 -16.35 12.79 -9.06
C GLU A 128 -17.16 14.06 -8.72
#